data_AF-A0A9D6H8I7-F1
#
_entry.id   AF-A0A9D6H8I7-F1
#
_cell.length_a   1.000
_cell.length_b   1.000
_cell.length_c   1.000
_cell.angle_alpha   90.00
_cell.angle_beta   90.00
_cell.angle_gamma   90.00
#
_symmetry.space_group_name_H-M   'P 1'
#
loop_
_entity.id
_entity.type
_entity.pdbx_description
1 polymer ?
#
loop_
_entity_poly.entity_id
_entity_poly.type
_entity_poly.pdbx_seq_one_letter_code
_entity_poly.pdbx_strand_id
1 'polypeptide(L)'
;MRLFHAGLVALWLAAAASAQQADLKQAGVCSRCHVVSVLEWQISGHVAAGTACVNCHGPSAAHVANERNEVSPDRIPRGPAADGLCESCHTSGCPSTEKTAGCLTCHSQHTLTNPEQIESYQGDRSQHPIYAEVERLERFREAVGRAESLVDSRDYSGAKKAFKEALALRPGDPDTEARVLFCERRLDPSLPGFEPIGDEFDPVSGLPRRVRIQSLGLEMILVPRGFADLGSDELPDSKPMHSVRIEAFYLGAREVTQAVWTQVMGSNPSARPGEDSPVENVSFRDAQEFMAKLNARIPGGGFRLPTEAEWEYAARADGEGLSDSDLAGAAWFREDSQVQAPGEDGFRRIEHFGAHPTGAKAPNAWGFYDLLGNVWEWTSSLFQPYPYDAADGRESPDDGGQRVLRGGGFADPAFLLDPALRHAERPERRYRWNGLRLARTVP
;
A
#
# COMPACT_ATOMS: atom_id res chain seq x y z
N MET A 1 -0.27 12.90 12.86
CA MET A 1 -1.36 13.20 11.90
C MET A 1 -1.02 14.20 10.79
N ARG A 2 -0.20 15.26 10.98
CA ARG A 2 0.15 16.21 9.89
C ARG A 2 1.25 15.74 8.92
N LEU A 3 2.13 14.82 9.35
CA LEU A 3 3.24 14.32 8.53
C LEU A 3 2.83 13.25 7.50
N PHE A 4 1.80 12.44 7.80
CA PHE A 4 1.24 11.45 6.88
C PHE A 4 0.48 12.07 5.67
N HIS A 5 -0.08 13.27 5.83
CA HIS A 5 -0.69 14.02 4.72
C HIS A 5 0.36 14.46 3.69
N ALA A 6 1.60 14.74 4.10
CA ALA A 6 2.64 15.23 3.19
C ALA A 6 3.15 14.15 2.22
N GLY A 7 3.24 12.89 2.66
CA GLY A 7 3.70 11.77 1.83
C GLY A 7 2.69 11.36 0.74
N LEU A 8 1.40 11.35 1.06
CA LEU A 8 0.32 11.10 0.10
C LEU A 8 0.17 12.24 -0.91
N VAL A 9 0.34 13.49 -0.47
CA VAL A 9 0.39 14.67 -1.36
C VAL A 9 1.60 14.59 -2.30
N ALA A 10 2.76 14.09 -1.87
CA ALA A 10 3.94 13.97 -2.73
C ALA A 10 3.78 12.94 -3.85
N LEU A 11 3.17 11.77 -3.56
CA LEU A 11 2.82 10.76 -4.57
C LEU A 11 1.69 11.21 -5.51
N TRP A 12 0.69 11.92 -4.96
CA TRP A 12 -0.39 12.60 -5.69
C TRP A 12 0.15 13.59 -6.73
N LEU A 13 1.11 14.43 -6.34
CA LEU A 13 1.75 15.39 -7.26
C LEU A 13 2.52 14.68 -8.38
N ALA A 14 3.18 13.56 -8.09
CA ALA A 14 4.01 12.85 -9.07
C ALA A 14 3.20 12.07 -10.12
N ALA A 15 2.11 11.39 -9.72
CA ALA A 15 1.23 10.67 -10.65
C ALA A 15 0.35 11.64 -11.46
N ALA A 16 -0.17 12.69 -10.82
CA ALA A 16 -0.88 13.75 -11.52
C ALA A 16 0.02 14.44 -12.56
N ALA A 17 1.30 14.68 -12.21
CA ALA A 17 2.29 15.27 -13.11
C ALA A 17 2.61 14.39 -14.32
N SER A 18 2.80 13.08 -14.16
CA SER A 18 3.15 12.18 -15.27
C SER A 18 2.01 12.02 -16.28
N ALA A 19 0.77 11.89 -15.81
CA ALA A 19 -0.41 11.85 -16.66
C ALA A 19 -0.67 13.23 -17.30
N GLN A 20 -0.40 14.32 -16.60
CA GLN A 20 -0.59 15.68 -17.14
C GLN A 20 0.46 15.98 -18.22
N GLN A 21 1.65 15.39 -18.08
CA GLN A 21 2.70 15.43 -19.08
C GLN A 21 2.33 14.65 -20.36
N ALA A 22 1.59 13.55 -20.25
CA ALA A 22 1.11 12.79 -21.42
C ALA A 22 0.05 13.57 -22.20
N ASP A 23 -0.91 14.17 -21.49
CA ASP A 23 -1.96 15.04 -22.04
C ASP A 23 -1.35 16.23 -22.82
N LEU A 24 -0.39 16.93 -22.21
CA LEU A 24 0.32 18.04 -22.86
C LEU A 24 1.18 17.59 -24.06
N LYS A 25 1.78 16.39 -24.01
CA LYS A 25 2.48 15.81 -25.18
C LYS A 25 1.51 15.52 -26.32
N GLN A 26 0.32 15.01 -26.03
CA GLN A 26 -0.72 14.75 -27.04
C GLN A 26 -1.23 16.05 -27.68
N ALA A 27 -1.23 17.16 -26.92
CA ALA A 27 -1.50 18.50 -27.41
C ALA A 27 -0.32 19.16 -28.17
N GLY A 28 0.80 18.46 -28.36
CA GLY A 28 1.95 18.95 -29.13
C GLY A 28 2.97 19.79 -28.36
N VAL A 29 2.94 19.78 -27.02
CA VAL A 29 3.86 20.57 -26.17
C VAL A 29 5.20 19.85 -25.99
N CYS A 30 6.32 20.53 -26.31
CA CYS A 30 7.66 19.94 -26.11
C CYS A 30 8.15 20.05 -24.65
N SER A 31 9.14 19.23 -24.28
CA SER A 31 9.65 19.09 -22.91
C SER A 31 10.17 20.40 -22.30
N ARG A 32 10.76 21.30 -23.09
CA ARG A 32 11.22 22.63 -22.61
C ARG A 32 10.08 23.60 -22.31
N CYS A 33 8.96 23.48 -23.00
CA CYS A 33 7.79 24.36 -22.92
C CYS A 33 6.86 23.93 -21.80
N HIS A 34 6.84 22.63 -21.53
CA HIS A 34 6.31 22.06 -20.31
C HIS A 34 6.98 22.69 -19.08
N VAL A 35 8.31 22.80 -19.04
CA VAL A 35 9.02 23.43 -17.89
C VAL A 35 8.64 24.91 -17.71
N VAL A 36 8.50 25.68 -18.79
CA VAL A 36 8.08 27.09 -18.72
C VAL A 36 6.62 27.23 -18.25
N SER A 37 5.70 26.42 -18.78
CA SER A 37 4.29 26.42 -18.33
C SER A 37 4.09 25.93 -16.89
N VAL A 38 4.95 25.03 -16.41
CA VAL A 38 4.99 24.59 -15.01
C VAL A 38 5.47 25.73 -14.09
N LEU A 39 6.58 26.41 -14.45
CA LEU A 39 7.26 27.37 -13.58
C LEU A 39 6.64 28.78 -13.61
N GLU A 40 6.21 29.27 -14.78
CA GLU A 40 5.66 30.63 -14.91
C GLU A 40 4.14 30.68 -14.78
N TRP A 41 3.43 29.67 -15.28
CA TRP A 41 1.96 29.70 -15.35
C TRP A 41 1.28 28.81 -14.30
N GLN A 42 2.06 28.11 -13.47
CA GLN A 42 1.58 27.19 -12.43
C GLN A 42 0.58 26.13 -12.95
N ILE A 43 0.67 25.79 -14.25
CA ILE A 43 -0.31 24.92 -14.90
C ILE A 43 -0.14 23.47 -14.45
N SER A 44 1.01 23.08 -13.93
CA SER A 44 1.28 21.73 -13.43
C SER A 44 1.71 21.81 -11.97
N GLY A 45 1.10 20.99 -11.11
CA GLY A 45 1.32 20.99 -9.67
C GLY A 45 2.67 20.40 -9.27
N HIS A 46 3.79 20.90 -9.78
CA HIS A 46 5.13 20.45 -9.37
C HIS A 46 5.55 21.08 -8.03
N VAL A 47 4.77 20.88 -6.97
CA VAL A 47 5.05 21.42 -5.64
C VAL A 47 5.22 20.31 -4.60
N ALA A 48 5.98 19.27 -4.93
CA ALA A 48 6.47 18.35 -3.93
C ALA A 48 7.78 18.92 -3.40
N ALA A 49 7.80 19.32 -2.12
CA ALA A 49 9.02 19.77 -1.47
C ALA A 49 10.06 18.63 -1.49
N GLY A 50 11.16 18.83 -2.23
CA GLY A 50 12.33 17.93 -2.21
C GLY A 50 12.57 17.08 -3.47
N THR A 51 11.68 17.10 -4.48
CA THR A 51 11.92 16.34 -5.73
C THR A 51 12.70 17.20 -6.73
N ALA A 52 13.90 16.79 -7.10
CA ALA A 52 14.71 17.51 -8.08
C ALA A 52 14.17 17.31 -9.51
N CYS A 53 14.08 18.37 -10.32
CA CYS A 53 13.63 18.31 -11.72
C CYS A 53 14.41 17.27 -12.55
N VAL A 54 15.67 17.05 -12.19
CA VAL A 54 16.57 16.07 -12.81
C VAL A 54 16.09 14.63 -12.65
N ASN A 55 15.33 14.31 -11.59
CA ASN A 55 14.84 12.96 -11.32
C ASN A 55 13.68 12.57 -12.24
N CYS A 56 12.92 13.54 -12.75
CA CYS A 56 11.78 13.31 -13.65
C CYS A 56 12.14 13.47 -15.13
N HIS A 57 13.17 14.29 -15.44
CA HIS A 57 13.51 14.65 -16.81
C HIS A 57 14.91 14.20 -17.26
N GLY A 58 15.67 13.58 -16.36
CA GLY A 58 17.04 13.13 -16.59
C GLY A 58 18.07 14.26 -16.56
N PRO A 59 19.38 13.91 -16.52
CA PRO A 59 20.48 14.87 -16.59
C PRO A 59 20.63 15.36 -18.03
N SER A 60 19.88 16.40 -18.43
CA SER A 60 20.17 17.12 -19.67
C SER A 60 20.94 18.41 -19.37
N ALA A 61 21.91 18.76 -20.23
CA ALA A 61 22.78 19.93 -20.11
C ALA A 61 22.06 21.29 -20.28
N ALA A 62 20.73 21.30 -20.27
CA ALA A 62 19.89 22.47 -20.53
C ALA A 62 18.87 22.74 -19.41
N HIS A 63 19.24 22.50 -18.15
CA HIS A 63 18.39 22.84 -17.02
C HIS A 63 18.47 24.33 -16.66
N VAL A 64 17.28 24.92 -16.48
CA VAL A 64 17.02 26.31 -16.05
C VAL A 64 17.10 26.46 -14.51
N ALA A 65 17.16 25.33 -13.79
CA ALA A 65 17.34 25.28 -12.34
C ALA A 65 18.68 24.60 -11.97
N ASN A 66 19.28 25.03 -10.86
CA ASN A 66 20.51 24.42 -10.34
C ASN A 66 20.24 23.14 -9.53
N GLU A 67 21.31 22.50 -9.04
CA GLU A 67 21.27 21.25 -8.25
C GLU A 67 20.49 21.36 -6.93
N ARG A 68 20.06 22.57 -6.54
CA ARG A 68 19.29 22.87 -5.33
C ARG A 68 17.85 23.29 -5.61
N ASN A 69 17.35 23.07 -6.83
CA ASN A 69 16.02 23.53 -7.28
C ASN A 69 15.83 25.06 -7.27
N GLU A 70 16.91 25.84 -7.23
CA GLU A 70 16.83 27.29 -7.40
C GLU A 70 16.84 27.60 -8.90
N VAL A 71 15.75 28.20 -9.37
CA VAL A 71 15.64 28.73 -10.72
C VAL A 71 16.53 29.97 -10.80
N SER A 72 17.53 29.97 -11.71
CA SER A 72 18.28 31.18 -12.03
C SER A 72 17.51 31.89 -13.15
N PRO A 73 16.87 33.05 -12.87
CA PRO A 73 16.08 33.79 -13.87
C PRO A 73 16.88 34.18 -15.12
N ASP A 74 18.20 34.16 -14.98
CA ASP A 74 19.23 34.54 -15.95
C ASP A 74 19.61 33.37 -16.88
N ARG A 75 19.20 32.15 -16.55
CA ARG A 75 19.40 30.92 -17.35
C ARG A 75 18.17 30.49 -18.15
N ILE A 76 17.06 31.20 -18.00
CA ILE A 76 15.93 31.12 -18.93
C ILE A 76 16.38 31.79 -20.22
N PRO A 77 16.51 31.07 -21.36
CA PRO A 77 16.87 31.71 -22.62
C PRO A 77 15.76 32.70 -22.99
N ARG A 78 16.10 34.00 -23.08
CA ARG A 78 15.16 35.06 -23.48
C ARG A 78 15.52 35.57 -24.87
N GLY A 79 14.51 35.70 -25.73
CA GLY A 79 14.66 36.23 -27.08
C GLY A 79 15.71 35.47 -27.91
N PRO A 80 16.72 36.14 -28.51
CA PRO A 80 17.66 35.55 -29.48
C PRO A 80 18.44 34.31 -29.00
N ALA A 81 18.59 34.11 -27.70
CA ALA A 81 19.25 32.93 -27.13
C ALA A 81 18.40 31.64 -27.25
N ALA A 82 17.08 31.77 -27.30
CA ALA A 82 16.18 30.67 -27.62
C ALA A 82 16.28 30.31 -29.12
N ASP A 83 16.44 31.31 -29.99
CA ASP A 83 16.65 31.12 -31.42
C ASP A 83 17.98 30.40 -31.72
N GLY A 84 19.05 30.72 -30.98
CA GLY A 84 20.34 30.02 -31.09
C GLY A 84 20.33 28.56 -30.62
N LEU A 85 19.49 28.22 -29.64
CA LEU A 85 19.27 26.83 -29.22
C LEU A 85 18.54 26.02 -30.31
N CYS A 86 17.67 26.66 -31.09
CA CYS A 86 17.08 26.06 -32.28
C CYS A 86 18.13 25.88 -33.39
N GLU A 87 19.01 26.86 -33.65
CA GLU A 87 20.09 26.78 -34.66
C GLU A 87 21.04 25.59 -34.47
N SER A 88 21.35 25.22 -33.22
CA SER A 88 22.15 24.02 -32.93
C SER A 88 21.46 22.70 -33.31
N CYS A 89 20.12 22.62 -33.23
CA CYS A 89 19.36 21.46 -33.72
C CYS A 89 19.27 21.44 -35.26
N HIS A 90 19.29 22.61 -35.90
CA HIS A 90 19.25 22.74 -37.36
C HIS A 90 20.50 22.19 -38.07
N THR A 91 21.66 22.22 -37.41
CA THR A 91 22.93 21.77 -37.99
C THR A 91 23.22 20.28 -37.79
N SER A 92 22.68 19.66 -36.73
CA SER A 92 22.98 18.26 -36.37
C SER A 92 21.85 17.27 -36.65
N GLY A 93 20.65 17.75 -37.00
CA GLY A 93 19.47 16.91 -37.21
C GLY A 93 18.74 16.55 -35.91
N CYS A 94 17.42 16.39 -35.98
CA CYS A 94 16.60 16.00 -34.83
C CYS A 94 16.93 14.56 -34.40
N PRO A 95 17.36 14.29 -33.15
CA PRO A 95 17.74 12.95 -32.69
C PRO A 95 16.62 11.90 -32.78
N SER A 96 15.37 12.36 -32.86
CA SER A 96 14.17 11.51 -32.90
C SER A 96 13.71 11.19 -34.32
N THR A 97 14.08 12.00 -35.32
CA THR A 97 13.51 11.91 -36.67
C THR A 97 14.55 11.95 -37.80
N GLU A 98 15.81 12.29 -37.49
CA GLU A 98 16.96 12.37 -38.41
C GLU A 98 16.77 13.28 -39.63
N LYS A 99 15.68 14.07 -39.68
CA LYS A 99 15.36 14.97 -40.79
C LYS A 99 15.76 16.41 -40.48
N THR A 100 16.33 17.08 -41.46
CA THR A 100 16.50 18.54 -41.49
C THR A 100 15.29 19.16 -42.20
N ALA A 101 14.28 19.52 -41.44
CA ALA A 101 13.13 20.28 -41.95
C ALA A 101 12.97 21.57 -41.12
N GLY A 102 12.46 22.63 -41.75
CA GLY A 102 12.19 23.91 -41.10
C GLY A 102 11.24 23.73 -39.90
N CYS A 103 11.32 24.63 -38.91
CA CYS A 103 10.69 24.50 -37.59
C CYS A 103 9.22 24.05 -37.63
N LEU A 104 8.47 24.48 -38.64
CA LEU A 104 7.05 24.18 -38.87
C LEU A 104 6.73 22.73 -39.23
N THR A 105 7.73 21.94 -39.64
CA THR A 105 7.54 20.56 -40.08
C THR A 105 7.73 19.55 -38.95
N CYS A 106 8.49 19.93 -37.90
CA CYS A 106 8.76 19.08 -36.73
C CYS A 106 8.07 19.58 -35.45
N HIS A 107 7.72 20.86 -35.39
CA HIS A 107 6.98 21.47 -34.29
C HIS A 107 5.78 22.22 -34.86
N SER A 108 4.57 21.92 -34.40
CA SER A 108 3.49 22.89 -34.52
C SER A 108 3.97 24.19 -33.89
N GLN A 109 3.65 25.33 -34.51
CA GLN A 109 4.21 26.67 -34.31
C GLN A 109 4.12 27.28 -32.90
N HIS A 110 3.91 26.49 -31.84
CA HIS A 110 3.51 26.95 -30.51
C HIS A 110 4.24 26.22 -29.40
N THR A 111 5.54 26.47 -29.30
CA THR A 111 6.32 25.98 -28.16
C THR A 111 7.09 27.07 -27.42
N LEU A 112 7.06 28.34 -27.79
CA LEU A 112 7.87 29.33 -27.05
C LEU A 112 7.20 30.70 -26.89
N THR A 113 5.91 30.74 -26.58
CA THR A 113 5.26 32.05 -26.40
C THR A 113 4.35 32.08 -25.18
N ASN A 114 4.70 33.03 -24.29
CA ASN A 114 3.78 33.62 -23.33
C ASN A 114 2.43 33.93 -24.02
N PRO A 115 1.28 33.46 -23.51
CA PRO A 115 -0.05 33.74 -24.03
C PRO A 115 -0.30 35.23 -24.30
N GLU A 116 0.35 36.10 -23.52
CA GLU A 116 0.24 37.56 -23.66
C GLU A 116 1.11 38.14 -24.78
N GLN A 117 2.12 37.41 -25.30
CA GLN A 117 3.09 37.89 -26.32
C GLN A 117 2.90 37.25 -27.72
N ILE A 118 1.75 36.64 -27.99
CA ILE A 118 1.46 36.01 -29.29
C ILE A 118 1.03 37.08 -30.32
N GLU A 119 1.90 38.02 -30.67
CA GLU A 119 1.59 38.99 -31.74
C GLU A 119 1.62 38.36 -33.15
N SER A 120 2.14 37.14 -33.30
CA SER A 120 2.36 36.48 -34.59
C SER A 120 1.39 35.33 -34.95
N TYR A 121 0.47 34.94 -34.07
CA TYR A 121 -0.57 33.95 -34.42
C TYR A 121 -1.70 34.64 -35.19
N GLN A 122 -1.80 34.33 -36.48
CA GLN A 122 -2.80 34.91 -37.38
C GLN A 122 -4.18 34.22 -37.30
N GLY A 123 -4.34 33.22 -36.41
CA GLY A 123 -5.60 32.53 -36.14
C GLY A 123 -6.31 33.04 -34.89
N ASP A 124 -7.59 32.70 -34.74
CA ASP A 124 -8.33 32.96 -33.50
C ASP A 124 -7.69 32.17 -32.34
N ARG A 125 -7.12 32.89 -31.37
CA ARG A 125 -6.40 32.30 -30.23
C ARG A 125 -7.26 31.32 -29.42
N SER A 126 -8.59 31.50 -29.43
CA SER A 126 -9.54 30.60 -28.76
C SER A 126 -9.65 29.22 -29.44
N GLN A 127 -9.17 29.08 -30.68
CA GLN A 127 -9.21 27.83 -31.44
C GLN A 127 -7.92 27.00 -31.32
N HIS A 128 -6.89 27.48 -30.62
CA HIS A 128 -5.65 26.73 -30.48
C HIS A 128 -5.82 25.56 -29.48
N PRO A 129 -5.47 24.31 -29.86
CA PRO A 129 -5.77 23.10 -29.06
C PRO A 129 -5.26 23.14 -27.61
N ILE A 130 -4.14 23.81 -27.36
CA ILE A 130 -3.57 23.94 -26.01
C ILE A 130 -4.49 24.67 -25.02
N TYR A 131 -5.27 25.68 -25.47
CA TYR A 131 -6.15 26.42 -24.56
C TYR A 131 -7.37 25.58 -24.17
N ALA A 132 -7.93 24.83 -25.12
CA ALA A 132 -8.99 23.87 -24.84
C ALA A 132 -8.52 22.80 -23.86
N GLU A 133 -7.25 22.39 -23.95
CA GLU A 133 -6.65 21.42 -23.05
C GLU A 133 -6.37 21.98 -21.65
N VAL A 134 -5.85 23.20 -21.56
CA VAL A 134 -5.66 23.90 -20.27
C VAL A 134 -7.01 24.12 -19.58
N GLU A 135 -8.02 24.61 -20.31
CA GLU A 135 -9.38 24.80 -19.78
C GLU A 135 -9.99 23.47 -19.32
N ARG A 136 -9.80 22.38 -20.07
CA ARG A 136 -10.23 21.02 -19.66
C ARG A 136 -9.59 20.62 -18.33
N LEU A 137 -8.28 20.85 -18.15
CA LEU A 137 -7.55 20.49 -16.95
C LEU A 137 -7.90 21.39 -15.75
N GLU A 138 -8.17 22.68 -15.97
CA GLU A 138 -8.69 23.59 -14.94
C GLU A 138 -10.07 23.14 -14.47
N ARG A 139 -10.98 22.86 -15.39
CA ARG A 139 -12.31 22.30 -15.08
C ARG A 139 -12.22 20.97 -14.35
N PHE A 140 -11.25 20.12 -14.70
CA PHE A 140 -10.98 18.87 -13.98
C PHE A 140 -10.59 19.15 -12.53
N ARG A 141 -9.65 20.07 -12.29
CA ARG A 141 -9.23 20.47 -10.94
C ARG A 141 -10.38 21.05 -10.12
N GLU A 142 -11.19 21.92 -10.72
CA GLU A 142 -12.37 22.47 -10.07
C GLU A 142 -13.40 21.39 -9.74
N ALA A 143 -13.64 20.44 -10.65
CA ALA A 143 -14.54 19.31 -10.41
C ALA A 143 -14.05 18.44 -9.25
N VAL A 144 -12.76 18.11 -9.21
CA VAL A 144 -12.13 17.38 -8.09
C VAL A 144 -12.23 18.18 -6.79
N GLY A 145 -11.90 19.47 -6.78
CA GLY A 145 -12.00 20.31 -5.57
C GLY A 145 -13.42 20.41 -5.01
N ARG A 146 -14.43 20.53 -5.89
CA ARG A 146 -15.84 20.45 -5.49
C ARG A 146 -16.19 19.08 -4.92
N ALA A 147 -15.73 18.00 -5.56
CA ALA A 147 -16.00 16.63 -5.12
C ALA A 147 -15.39 16.36 -3.73
N GLU A 148 -14.16 16.80 -3.48
CA GLU A 148 -13.50 16.70 -2.16
C GLU A 148 -14.26 17.48 -1.08
N SER A 149 -14.74 18.69 -1.39
CA SER A 149 -15.59 19.46 -0.45
C SER A 149 -16.91 18.74 -0.10
N LEU A 150 -17.47 17.98 -1.05
CA LEU A 150 -18.64 17.14 -0.82
C LEU A 150 -18.29 15.91 0.05
N VAL A 151 -17.10 15.34 -0.10
CA VAL A 151 -16.62 14.28 0.80
C VAL A 151 -16.46 14.81 2.24
N ASP A 152 -15.88 15.99 2.41
CA ASP A 152 -15.70 16.61 3.73
C ASP A 152 -17.04 16.89 4.44
N SER A 153 -18.07 17.26 3.67
CA SER A 153 -19.44 17.42 4.16
C SER A 153 -20.26 16.12 4.23
N ARG A 154 -19.63 14.98 3.92
CA ARG A 154 -20.23 13.63 3.90
C ARG A 154 -21.38 13.46 2.90
N ASP A 155 -21.48 14.31 1.89
CA ASP A 155 -22.36 14.11 0.73
C ASP A 155 -21.68 13.21 -0.30
N TYR A 156 -21.64 11.90 0.00
CA TYR A 156 -20.99 10.92 -0.88
C TYR A 156 -21.73 10.72 -2.22
N SER A 157 -23.03 11.02 -2.27
CA SER A 157 -23.81 10.93 -3.52
C SER A 157 -23.42 12.08 -4.47
N GLY A 158 -23.38 13.30 -3.94
CA GLY A 158 -22.90 14.48 -4.66
C GLY A 158 -21.43 14.33 -5.05
N ALA A 159 -20.57 13.91 -4.12
CA ALA A 159 -19.15 13.69 -4.38
C ALA A 159 -18.92 12.67 -5.50
N LYS A 160 -19.61 11.52 -5.45
CA LYS A 160 -19.55 10.50 -6.51
C LYS A 160 -19.89 11.07 -7.88
N LYS A 161 -20.97 11.88 -7.96
CA LYS A 161 -21.37 12.53 -9.21
C LYS A 161 -20.28 13.49 -9.71
N ALA A 162 -19.74 14.33 -8.83
CA ALA A 162 -18.70 15.29 -9.17
C ALA A 162 -17.37 14.61 -9.60
N PHE A 163 -16.96 13.52 -8.96
CA PHE A 163 -15.80 12.73 -9.41
C PHE A 163 -16.05 12.07 -10.77
N LYS A 164 -17.28 11.60 -11.06
CA LYS A 164 -17.62 11.10 -12.41
C LYS A 164 -17.58 12.19 -13.48
N GLU A 165 -17.99 13.43 -13.14
CA GLU A 165 -17.81 14.60 -14.01
C GLU A 165 -16.33 14.90 -14.26
N ALA A 166 -15.49 14.81 -13.23
CA ALA A 166 -14.04 14.93 -13.36
C ALA A 166 -13.45 13.83 -14.28
N LEU A 167 -13.86 12.58 -14.13
CA LEU A 167 -13.43 11.49 -15.03
C LEU A 167 -13.88 11.68 -16.48
N ALA A 168 -15.03 12.31 -16.73
CA ALA A 168 -15.43 12.65 -18.08
C ALA A 168 -14.49 13.70 -18.71
N LEU A 169 -13.91 14.57 -17.89
CA LEU A 169 -12.88 15.52 -18.32
C LEU A 169 -11.54 14.81 -18.50
N ARG A 170 -11.16 13.89 -17.62
CA ARG A 170 -9.88 13.14 -17.68
C ARG A 170 -10.10 11.63 -17.47
N PRO A 171 -10.44 10.89 -18.56
CA PRO A 171 -10.69 9.45 -18.47
C PRO A 171 -9.44 8.67 -18.05
N GLY A 172 -9.60 7.66 -17.20
CA GLY A 172 -8.51 6.80 -16.75
C GLY A 172 -7.59 7.42 -15.69
N ASP A 173 -8.00 8.53 -15.05
CA ASP A 173 -7.30 9.09 -13.90
C ASP A 173 -7.47 8.16 -12.68
N PRO A 174 -6.43 7.43 -12.26
CA PRO A 174 -6.57 6.33 -11.29
C PRO A 174 -6.99 6.82 -9.90
N ASP A 175 -6.58 8.04 -9.53
CA ASP A 175 -6.92 8.63 -8.25
C ASP A 175 -8.40 9.02 -8.20
N THR A 176 -8.90 9.64 -9.27
CA THR A 176 -10.32 9.99 -9.38
C THR A 176 -11.19 8.73 -9.45
N GLU A 177 -10.75 7.68 -10.14
CA GLU A 177 -11.42 6.36 -10.13
C GLU A 177 -11.48 5.77 -8.72
N ALA A 178 -10.37 5.81 -7.98
CA ALA A 178 -10.34 5.37 -6.58
C ALA A 178 -11.29 6.19 -5.69
N ARG A 179 -11.42 7.50 -5.93
CA ARG A 179 -12.37 8.36 -5.19
C ARG A 179 -13.83 8.09 -5.53
N VAL A 180 -14.15 7.71 -6.76
CA VAL A 180 -15.48 7.21 -7.11
C VAL A 180 -15.79 5.94 -6.32
N LEU A 181 -14.86 4.99 -6.29
CA LEU A 181 -15.01 3.73 -5.56
C LEU A 181 -15.11 3.95 -4.05
N PHE A 182 -14.34 4.89 -3.50
CA PHE A 182 -14.48 5.35 -2.11
C PHE A 182 -15.91 5.80 -1.83
N CYS A 183 -16.49 6.69 -2.67
CA CYS A 183 -17.84 7.17 -2.47
C CYS A 183 -18.87 6.05 -2.60
N GLU A 184 -18.67 5.10 -3.51
CA GLU A 184 -19.53 3.92 -3.66
C GLU A 184 -19.57 3.07 -2.40
N ARG A 185 -18.41 2.76 -1.81
CA ARG A 185 -18.29 2.02 -0.54
C ARG A 185 -18.90 2.76 0.64
N ARG A 186 -18.89 4.09 0.63
CA ARG A 186 -19.53 4.92 1.67
C ARG A 186 -21.06 4.96 1.53
N LEU A 187 -21.58 4.84 0.31
CA LEU A 187 -23.02 4.78 0.04
C LEU A 187 -23.59 3.38 0.29
N ASP A 188 -22.83 2.34 -0.05
CA ASP A 188 -23.16 0.95 0.21
C ASP A 188 -21.94 0.24 0.84
N PRO A 189 -21.85 0.20 2.18
CA PRO A 189 -20.74 -0.43 2.87
C PRO A 189 -20.88 -1.95 2.93
N SER A 190 -21.93 -2.53 2.33
CA SER A 190 -22.14 -3.97 2.36
C SER A 190 -21.05 -4.67 1.55
N LEU A 191 -20.42 -5.65 2.19
CA LEU A 191 -19.45 -6.54 1.57
C LEU A 191 -20.10 -7.92 1.56
N PRO A 192 -20.26 -8.59 0.41
CA PRO A 192 -20.90 -9.91 0.37
C PRO A 192 -20.24 -10.86 1.38
N GLY A 193 -21.01 -11.44 2.32
CA GLY A 193 -20.50 -12.34 3.35
C GLY A 193 -19.93 -11.67 4.61
N PHE A 194 -19.87 -10.34 4.66
CA PHE A 194 -19.31 -9.57 5.79
C PHE A 194 -20.26 -8.48 6.28
N GLU A 195 -20.23 -8.24 7.58
CA GLU A 195 -20.97 -7.19 8.26
C GLU A 195 -20.01 -6.16 8.85
N PRO A 196 -20.09 -4.87 8.47
CA PRO A 196 -19.34 -3.80 9.14
C PRO A 196 -19.60 -3.77 10.65
N ILE A 197 -18.55 -3.61 11.45
CA ILE A 197 -18.66 -3.43 12.90
C ILE A 197 -18.42 -1.94 13.22
N GLY A 198 -19.49 -1.24 13.60
CA GLY A 198 -19.44 0.18 13.91
C GLY A 198 -19.36 1.09 12.67
N ASP A 199 -19.10 2.38 12.90
CA ASP A 199 -19.20 3.43 11.89
C ASP A 199 -17.84 3.99 11.45
N GLU A 200 -16.75 3.28 11.77
CA GLU A 200 -15.39 3.68 11.41
C GLU A 200 -14.98 3.12 10.04
N PHE A 201 -14.45 3.99 9.18
CA PHE A 201 -14.04 3.67 7.82
C PHE A 201 -12.65 4.23 7.55
N ASP A 202 -11.89 3.53 6.72
CA ASP A 202 -10.60 4.03 6.27
C ASP A 202 -10.79 5.23 5.33
N PRO A 203 -10.16 6.38 5.61
CA PRO A 203 -10.40 7.62 4.88
C PRO A 203 -9.86 7.58 3.44
N VAL A 204 -9.03 6.60 3.10
CA VAL A 204 -8.44 6.46 1.76
C VAL A 204 -9.27 5.50 0.92
N SER A 205 -9.47 4.28 1.39
CA SER A 205 -10.15 3.20 0.65
C SER A 205 -11.67 3.21 0.79
N GLY A 206 -12.21 3.88 1.81
CA GLY A 206 -13.64 3.91 2.10
C GLY A 206 -14.17 2.58 2.65
N LEU A 207 -13.29 1.64 2.97
CA LEU A 207 -13.63 0.34 3.52
C LEU A 207 -13.91 0.44 5.02
N PRO A 208 -14.83 -0.37 5.58
CA PRO A 208 -15.04 -0.45 7.03
C PRO A 208 -13.74 -0.84 7.75
N ARG A 209 -13.42 -0.17 8.86
CA ARG A 209 -12.22 -0.49 9.67
C ARG A 209 -12.30 -1.88 10.28
N ARG A 210 -13.50 -2.35 10.62
CA ARG A 210 -13.75 -3.66 11.19
C ARG A 210 -14.94 -4.31 10.50
N VAL A 211 -14.83 -5.61 10.25
CA VAL A 211 -15.91 -6.42 9.68
C VAL A 211 -16.02 -7.76 10.40
N ARG A 212 -17.21 -8.35 10.42
CA ARG A 212 -17.47 -9.71 10.89
C ARG A 212 -17.83 -10.61 9.73
N ILE A 213 -17.22 -11.80 9.65
CA ILE A 213 -17.67 -12.86 8.75
C ILE A 213 -18.94 -13.48 9.33
N GLN A 214 -20.10 -13.15 8.77
CA GLN A 214 -21.41 -13.43 9.39
C GLN A 214 -21.61 -14.90 9.79
N SER A 215 -21.20 -15.83 8.94
CA SER A 215 -21.42 -17.27 9.18
C SER A 215 -20.44 -17.91 10.16
N LEU A 216 -19.36 -17.21 10.54
CA LEU A 216 -18.28 -17.73 11.39
C LEU A 216 -18.06 -16.89 12.66
N GLY A 217 -18.65 -15.71 12.75
CA GLY A 217 -18.43 -14.78 13.86
C GLY A 217 -17.02 -14.18 13.93
N LEU A 218 -16.14 -14.48 12.95
CA LEU A 218 -14.75 -14.05 12.94
C LEU A 218 -14.63 -12.57 12.58
N GLU A 219 -13.94 -11.81 13.40
CA GLU A 219 -13.70 -10.37 13.21
C GLU A 219 -12.39 -10.13 12.45
N MET A 220 -12.45 -9.25 11.45
CA MET A 220 -11.29 -8.82 10.68
C MET A 220 -11.12 -7.30 10.83
N ILE A 221 -9.88 -6.85 10.91
CA ILE A 221 -9.49 -5.44 11.01
C ILE A 221 -8.77 -5.06 9.71
N LEU A 222 -9.14 -3.91 9.16
CA LEU A 222 -8.50 -3.36 7.97
C LEU A 222 -7.12 -2.82 8.35
N VAL A 223 -6.08 -3.43 7.79
CA VAL A 223 -4.72 -2.90 7.77
C VAL A 223 -4.67 -1.90 6.60
N PRO A 224 -4.44 -0.60 6.88
CA PRO A 224 -4.40 0.41 5.83
C PRO A 224 -3.17 0.21 4.94
N ARG A 225 -3.25 0.69 3.70
CA ARG A 225 -2.07 0.76 2.85
C ARG A 225 -1.03 1.72 3.44
N GLY A 226 0.25 1.43 3.28
CA GLY A 226 1.31 2.27 3.82
C GLY A 226 2.71 1.85 3.38
N PHE A 227 3.70 2.63 3.79
CA PHE A 227 5.10 2.24 3.80
C PHE A 227 5.51 1.97 5.24
N ALA A 228 6.27 0.91 5.47
CA ALA A 228 6.78 0.55 6.78
C ALA A 228 8.21 0.06 6.68
N ASP A 229 9.02 0.44 7.67
CA ASP A 229 10.35 -0.13 7.83
C ASP A 229 10.22 -1.47 8.56
N LEU A 230 10.61 -2.54 7.88
CA LEU A 230 10.50 -3.92 8.33
C LEU A 230 11.89 -4.56 8.46
N GLY A 231 11.96 -5.61 9.27
CA GLY A 231 13.20 -6.30 9.61
C GLY A 231 13.85 -5.77 10.88
N SER A 232 15.14 -6.02 11.03
CA SER A 232 15.92 -5.69 12.22
C SER A 232 17.38 -5.54 11.85
N ASP A 233 18.11 -4.62 12.48
CA ASP A 233 19.57 -4.56 12.34
C ASP A 233 20.29 -5.42 13.39
N GLU A 234 19.55 -6.13 14.26
CA GLU A 234 20.08 -6.97 15.34
C GLU A 234 19.86 -8.47 15.07
N LEU A 235 18.74 -8.85 14.46
CA LEU A 235 18.40 -10.26 14.16
C LEU A 235 18.94 -10.74 12.80
N PRO A 236 19.86 -11.74 12.75
CA PRO A 236 20.57 -12.13 11.53
C PRO A 236 19.69 -12.42 10.30
N ASP A 237 18.59 -13.16 10.49
CA ASP A 237 17.70 -13.58 9.40
C ASP A 237 16.71 -12.50 8.96
N SER A 238 16.69 -11.36 9.63
CA SER A 238 15.80 -10.23 9.37
C SER A 238 16.56 -8.94 9.05
N LYS A 239 17.90 -9.01 8.87
CA LYS A 239 18.73 -7.87 8.44
C LYS A 239 18.73 -7.72 6.91
N PRO A 240 18.78 -6.48 6.39
CA PRO A 240 18.73 -5.21 7.12
C PRO A 240 17.30 -4.76 7.43
N MET A 241 17.16 -3.75 8.29
CA MET A 241 15.94 -2.93 8.30
C MET A 241 15.76 -2.24 6.94
N HIS A 242 14.57 -2.28 6.35
CA HIS A 242 14.30 -1.74 5.01
C HIS A 242 12.82 -1.37 4.82
N SER A 243 12.55 -0.42 3.93
CA SER A 243 11.19 0.07 3.69
C SER A 243 10.43 -0.80 2.69
N VAL A 244 9.22 -1.22 3.05
CA VAL A 244 8.33 -2.05 2.23
C VAL A 244 6.99 -1.32 2.07
N ARG A 245 6.44 -1.36 0.85
CA ARG A 245 5.07 -0.91 0.58
C ARG A 245 4.09 -2.05 0.87
N ILE A 246 3.12 -1.79 1.73
CA ILE A 246 2.04 -2.69 2.07
C ILE A 246 0.75 -2.15 1.45
N GLU A 247 0.04 -2.98 0.69
CA GLU A 247 -1.29 -2.66 0.20
C GLU A 247 -2.33 -2.87 1.29
N ALA A 248 -3.51 -2.25 1.16
CA ALA A 248 -4.57 -2.45 2.13
C ALA A 248 -5.06 -3.91 2.09
N PHE A 249 -5.33 -4.49 3.25
CA PHE A 249 -5.91 -5.83 3.38
C PHE A 249 -6.63 -5.98 4.71
N TYR A 250 -7.51 -6.95 4.83
CA TYR A 250 -8.08 -7.32 6.12
C TYR A 250 -7.25 -8.42 6.77
N LEU A 251 -6.95 -8.28 8.05
CA LEU A 251 -6.32 -9.32 8.88
C LEU A 251 -7.26 -9.71 10.02
N GLY A 252 -7.30 -10.99 10.38
CA GLY A 252 -8.09 -11.46 11.51
C GLY A 252 -7.67 -10.74 12.79
N ALA A 253 -8.63 -10.25 13.56
CA ALA A 253 -8.38 -9.59 14.84
C ALA A 253 -7.67 -10.53 15.84
N ARG A 254 -7.89 -11.84 15.68
CA ARG A 254 -7.39 -12.95 16.50
C ARG A 254 -6.92 -14.08 15.60
N GLU A 255 -6.19 -15.04 16.17
CA GLU A 255 -5.88 -16.32 15.55
C GLU A 255 -7.18 -17.08 15.20
N VAL A 256 -7.11 -18.01 14.23
CA VAL A 256 -8.26 -18.89 13.93
C VAL A 256 -8.47 -19.85 15.09
N THR A 257 -9.67 -19.86 15.68
CA THR A 257 -9.98 -20.73 16.81
C THR A 257 -10.26 -22.18 16.40
N GLN A 258 -10.16 -23.11 17.34
CA GLN A 258 -10.53 -24.51 17.13
C GLN A 258 -11.99 -24.67 16.71
N ALA A 259 -12.91 -23.86 17.25
CA ALA A 259 -14.31 -23.88 16.85
C ALA A 259 -14.49 -23.48 15.37
N VAL A 260 -13.88 -22.37 14.94
CA VAL A 260 -13.93 -21.92 13.53
C VAL A 260 -13.31 -22.96 12.62
N TRP A 261 -12.14 -23.49 12.99
CA TRP A 261 -11.48 -24.56 12.24
C TRP A 261 -12.39 -25.78 12.08
N THR A 262 -12.97 -26.28 13.17
CA THR A 262 -13.86 -27.45 13.14
C THR A 262 -15.10 -27.20 12.28
N GLN A 263 -15.68 -26.00 12.33
CA GLN A 263 -16.84 -25.62 11.52
C GLN A 263 -16.54 -25.61 10.01
N VAL A 264 -15.28 -25.41 9.60
CA VAL A 264 -14.86 -25.36 8.19
C VAL A 264 -14.29 -26.71 7.72
N MET A 265 -13.48 -27.35 8.56
CA MET A 265 -12.72 -28.55 8.21
C MET A 265 -13.41 -29.85 8.62
N GLY A 266 -14.35 -29.80 9.57
CA GLY A 266 -15.06 -30.96 10.10
C GLY A 266 -14.25 -31.82 11.07
N SER A 267 -13.04 -31.41 11.44
CA SER A 267 -12.17 -32.08 12.41
C SER A 267 -11.34 -31.06 13.17
N ASN A 268 -10.80 -31.45 14.33
CA ASN A 268 -9.91 -30.63 15.14
C ASN A 268 -8.56 -31.33 15.34
N PRO A 269 -7.45 -30.84 14.76
CA PRO A 269 -6.13 -31.46 14.88
C PRO A 269 -5.38 -31.06 16.15
N SER A 270 -5.90 -30.10 16.92
CA SER A 270 -5.22 -29.54 18.08
C SER A 270 -4.99 -30.58 19.17
N ALA A 271 -3.79 -30.55 19.76
CA ALA A 271 -3.35 -31.41 20.84
C ALA A 271 -4.16 -31.20 22.12
N ARG A 272 -4.68 -29.99 22.35
CA ARG A 272 -5.49 -29.65 23.53
C ARG A 272 -6.84 -29.06 23.10
N PRO A 273 -7.97 -29.71 23.45
CA PRO A 273 -9.29 -29.17 23.15
C PRO A 273 -9.54 -27.84 23.88
N GLY A 274 -10.01 -26.85 23.14
CA GLY A 274 -10.49 -25.57 23.65
C GLY A 274 -11.12 -24.77 22.52
N GLU A 275 -12.45 -24.62 22.53
CA GLU A 275 -13.19 -24.02 21.40
C GLU A 275 -12.74 -22.60 21.06
N ASP A 276 -12.42 -21.81 22.09
CA ASP A 276 -11.95 -20.42 21.97
C ASP A 276 -10.42 -20.29 21.85
N SER A 277 -9.68 -21.38 22.05
CA SER A 277 -8.23 -21.44 21.84
C SER A 277 -7.89 -21.45 20.36
N PRO A 278 -6.69 -20.98 19.95
CA PRO A 278 -6.27 -21.09 18.56
C PRO A 278 -6.20 -22.55 18.14
N VAL A 279 -6.51 -22.81 16.87
CA VAL A 279 -6.17 -24.09 16.28
C VAL A 279 -4.64 -24.17 16.14
N GLU A 280 -4.08 -25.25 16.67
CA GLU A 280 -2.68 -25.61 16.51
C GLU A 280 -2.53 -27.04 15.98
N ASN A 281 -1.29 -27.47 15.76
CA ASN A 281 -0.95 -28.76 15.13
C ASN A 281 -1.42 -28.86 13.67
N VAL A 282 -1.35 -27.72 12.97
CA VAL A 282 -1.68 -27.57 11.56
C VAL A 282 -0.43 -27.30 10.74
N SER A 283 -0.37 -27.89 9.55
CA SER A 283 0.67 -27.60 8.56
C SER A 283 0.24 -26.45 7.65
N PHE A 284 1.19 -25.88 6.92
CA PHE A 284 0.88 -24.90 5.87
C PHE A 284 -0.12 -25.47 4.85
N ARG A 285 0.02 -26.76 4.48
CA ARG A 285 -0.93 -27.40 3.54
C ARG A 285 -2.35 -27.49 4.09
N ASP A 286 -2.50 -27.77 5.38
CA ASP A 286 -3.81 -27.78 6.03
C ASP A 286 -4.42 -26.37 6.06
N ALA A 287 -3.59 -25.35 6.31
CA ALA A 287 -4.00 -23.95 6.27
C ALA A 287 -4.47 -23.55 4.86
N GLN A 288 -3.79 -23.97 3.79
CA GLN A 288 -4.23 -23.74 2.41
C GLN A 288 -5.57 -24.44 2.11
N GLU A 289 -5.77 -25.68 2.58
CA GLU A 289 -7.06 -26.38 2.43
C GLU A 289 -8.18 -25.64 3.17
N PHE A 290 -7.92 -25.15 4.37
CA PHE A 290 -8.85 -24.30 5.13
C PHE A 290 -9.21 -23.03 4.35
N MET A 291 -8.23 -22.33 3.74
CA MET A 291 -8.48 -21.16 2.90
C MET A 291 -9.34 -21.50 1.68
N ALA A 292 -9.06 -22.62 1.00
CA ALA A 292 -9.83 -23.07 -0.14
C ALA A 292 -11.30 -23.32 0.22
N LYS A 293 -11.56 -24.00 1.35
CA LYS A 293 -12.94 -24.22 1.84
C LYS A 293 -13.64 -22.93 2.26
N LEU A 294 -12.94 -22.00 2.89
CA LEU A 294 -13.48 -20.68 3.20
C LEU A 294 -13.88 -19.92 1.95
N ASN A 295 -12.99 -19.84 0.95
CA ASN A 295 -13.25 -19.15 -0.30
C ASN A 295 -14.41 -19.76 -1.10
N ALA A 296 -14.64 -21.07 -1.01
CA ALA A 296 -15.79 -21.74 -1.62
C ALA A 296 -17.11 -21.46 -0.88
N ARG A 297 -17.06 -21.20 0.44
CA ARG A 297 -18.24 -21.07 1.29
C ARG A 297 -18.74 -19.64 1.47
N ILE A 298 -17.84 -18.67 1.46
CA ILE A 298 -18.14 -17.28 1.83
C ILE A 298 -18.18 -16.41 0.58
N PRO A 299 -19.34 -15.81 0.24
CA PRO A 299 -19.41 -14.80 -0.82
C PRO A 299 -18.36 -13.70 -0.58
N GLY A 300 -17.80 -13.14 -1.65
CA GLY A 300 -16.79 -12.08 -1.53
C GLY A 300 -15.39 -12.54 -1.09
N GLY A 301 -15.19 -13.83 -0.80
CA GLY A 301 -13.93 -14.59 -0.64
C GLY A 301 -12.63 -13.79 -0.47
N GLY A 302 -11.57 -14.21 -1.17
CA GLY A 302 -10.25 -13.57 -1.13
C GLY A 302 -9.40 -13.90 0.09
N PHE A 303 -9.75 -14.96 0.83
CA PHE A 303 -9.03 -15.43 2.01
C PHE A 303 -7.72 -16.10 1.65
N ARG A 304 -6.69 -15.81 2.45
CA ARG A 304 -5.34 -16.34 2.32
C ARG A 304 -4.62 -16.25 3.66
N LEU A 305 -3.41 -16.80 3.73
CA LEU A 305 -2.47 -16.43 4.79
C LEU A 305 -1.91 -15.02 4.52
N PRO A 306 -1.54 -14.27 5.58
CA PRO A 306 -0.80 -13.02 5.40
C PRO A 306 0.59 -13.32 4.81
N THR A 307 1.18 -12.35 4.11
CA THR A 307 2.62 -12.41 3.86
C THR A 307 3.38 -12.12 5.16
N GLU A 308 4.67 -12.45 5.22
CA GLU A 308 5.50 -12.14 6.38
C GLU A 308 5.60 -10.63 6.61
N ALA A 309 5.63 -9.83 5.54
CA ALA A 309 5.70 -8.38 5.62
C ALA A 309 4.38 -7.76 6.12
N GLU A 310 3.25 -8.27 5.63
CA GLU A 310 1.91 -7.87 6.09
C GLU A 310 1.70 -8.18 7.57
N TRP A 311 2.13 -9.37 8.00
CA TRP A 311 2.05 -9.79 9.38
C TRP A 311 2.87 -8.87 10.30
N GLU A 312 4.12 -8.59 9.92
CA GLU A 312 5.01 -7.74 10.72
C GLU A 312 4.47 -6.32 10.84
N TYR A 313 3.95 -5.79 9.73
CA TYR A 313 3.38 -4.46 9.70
C TYR A 313 2.20 -4.34 10.68
N ALA A 314 1.32 -5.34 10.70
CA ALA A 314 0.21 -5.38 11.65
C ALA A 314 0.68 -5.57 13.09
N ALA A 315 1.74 -6.35 13.33
CA ALA A 315 2.30 -6.58 14.66
C ALA A 315 2.94 -5.32 15.25
N ARG A 316 3.65 -4.54 14.42
CA ARG A 316 4.26 -3.26 14.80
C ARG A 316 3.21 -2.20 15.15
N ALA A 317 2.11 -2.11 14.40
CA ALA A 317 1.00 -1.18 14.65
C ALA A 317 1.45 0.26 15.00
N ASP A 318 2.31 0.83 14.14
CA ASP A 318 2.97 2.14 14.30
C ASP A 318 4.05 2.25 15.40
N GLY A 319 4.47 1.13 16.01
CA GLY A 319 5.54 1.06 17.02
C GLY A 319 6.70 0.13 16.64
N GLU A 320 7.79 0.18 17.41
CA GLU A 320 8.99 -0.65 17.17
C GLU A 320 8.90 -2.06 17.78
N GLY A 321 7.86 -2.34 18.59
CA GLY A 321 7.68 -3.60 19.31
C GLY A 321 7.13 -3.38 20.72
N LEU A 322 6.98 -4.46 21.49
CA LEU A 322 6.63 -4.41 22.91
C LEU A 322 7.88 -4.52 23.77
N SER A 323 7.93 -3.79 24.89
CA SER A 323 8.97 -4.02 25.91
C SER A 323 8.70 -5.33 26.67
N ASP A 324 9.73 -5.90 27.31
CA ASP A 324 9.58 -7.07 28.18
C ASP A 324 8.49 -6.88 29.26
N SER A 325 8.36 -5.66 29.80
CA SER A 325 7.32 -5.34 30.78
C SER A 325 5.91 -5.29 30.19
N ASP A 326 5.78 -4.98 28.90
CA ASP A 326 4.49 -4.94 28.21
C ASP A 326 4.04 -6.32 27.74
N LEU A 327 4.99 -7.22 27.42
CA LEU A 327 4.71 -8.59 26.97
C LEU A 327 3.81 -9.36 27.95
N ALA A 328 4.03 -9.21 29.26
CA ALA A 328 3.20 -9.87 30.27
C ALA A 328 1.71 -9.48 30.19
N GLY A 329 1.38 -8.28 29.70
CA GLY A 329 0.01 -7.82 29.52
C GLY A 329 -0.60 -8.15 28.15
N ALA A 330 0.22 -8.46 27.16
CA ALA A 330 -0.17 -8.49 25.75
C ALA A 330 0.10 -9.82 25.01
N ALA A 331 0.96 -10.70 25.56
CA ALA A 331 1.37 -11.96 24.92
C ALA A 331 1.29 -13.16 25.88
N TRP A 332 0.97 -14.33 25.35
CA TRP A 332 1.07 -15.62 26.07
C TRP A 332 2.38 -16.31 25.72
N PHE A 333 3.23 -16.58 26.70
CA PHE A 333 4.56 -17.13 26.45
C PHE A 333 5.02 -18.03 27.59
N ARG A 334 6.24 -18.54 27.52
CA ARG A 334 6.71 -19.62 28.41
C ARG A 334 6.49 -19.33 29.90
N GLU A 335 6.67 -18.09 30.31
CA GLU A 335 6.60 -17.65 31.69
C GLU A 335 5.19 -17.80 32.29
N ASP A 336 4.13 -17.69 31.48
CA ASP A 336 2.74 -17.68 31.95
C ASP A 336 1.80 -18.68 31.24
N SER A 337 2.34 -19.56 30.40
CA SER A 337 1.56 -20.57 29.67
C SER A 337 1.76 -22.01 30.16
N GLN A 338 2.20 -22.19 31.41
CA GLN A 338 2.36 -23.51 32.03
C GLN A 338 1.00 -24.14 32.35
N VAL A 339 0.83 -25.39 31.96
CA VAL A 339 -0.42 -26.16 32.06
C VAL A 339 -0.22 -27.54 32.69
N GLN A 340 1.03 -27.96 32.87
CA GLN A 340 1.41 -29.12 33.68
C GLN A 340 2.71 -28.81 34.44
N ALA A 341 2.87 -29.41 35.62
CA ALA A 341 4.12 -29.32 36.36
C ALA A 341 5.25 -30.05 35.60
N PRO A 342 6.52 -29.60 35.74
CA PRO A 342 7.65 -30.37 35.27
C PRO A 342 7.64 -31.79 35.82
N GLY A 343 8.13 -32.75 35.03
CA GLY A 343 8.29 -34.14 35.48
C GLY A 343 9.30 -34.26 36.64
N GLU A 344 9.45 -35.48 37.17
CA GLU A 344 10.37 -35.77 38.28
C GLU A 344 11.83 -35.40 37.98
N ASP A 345 12.20 -35.34 36.69
CA ASP A 345 13.52 -34.93 36.21
C ASP A 345 13.76 -33.40 36.30
N GLY A 346 12.72 -32.62 36.62
CA GLY A 346 12.76 -31.17 36.73
C GLY A 346 12.81 -30.43 35.39
N PHE A 347 12.81 -31.15 34.26
CA PHE A 347 12.95 -30.53 32.94
C PHE A 347 11.59 -30.05 32.41
N ARG A 348 11.53 -28.79 32.00
CA ARG A 348 10.36 -28.23 31.30
C ARG A 348 10.38 -28.63 29.83
N ARG A 349 9.52 -29.59 29.49
CA ARG A 349 9.26 -30.02 28.11
C ARG A 349 8.10 -29.22 27.55
N ILE A 350 7.98 -29.21 26.23
CA ILE A 350 6.94 -28.44 25.56
C ILE A 350 5.54 -28.86 26.02
N GLU A 351 5.28 -30.13 26.35
CA GLU A 351 3.98 -30.66 26.85
C GLU A 351 3.51 -30.01 28.14
N HIS A 352 4.42 -29.37 28.87
CA HIS A 352 4.11 -28.63 30.07
C HIS A 352 3.51 -27.24 29.77
N PHE A 353 3.46 -26.83 28.50
CA PHE A 353 2.88 -25.56 28.04
C PHE A 353 1.69 -25.80 27.09
N GLY A 354 0.82 -24.81 26.95
CA GLY A 354 -0.34 -24.89 26.05
C GLY A 354 -0.89 -23.54 25.64
N ALA A 355 -1.67 -23.54 24.57
CA ALA A 355 -2.34 -22.35 24.05
C ALA A 355 -3.48 -21.89 24.96
N HIS A 356 -3.78 -20.59 24.90
CA HIS A 356 -4.81 -19.92 25.69
C HIS A 356 -5.96 -19.43 24.79
N PRO A 357 -7.15 -19.15 25.35
CA PRO A 357 -8.24 -18.54 24.59
C PRO A 357 -7.79 -17.27 23.88
N THR A 358 -8.15 -17.14 22.61
CA THR A 358 -7.76 -15.99 21.78
C THR A 358 -8.34 -14.69 22.33
N GLY A 359 -7.56 -13.61 22.30
CA GLY A 359 -7.95 -12.29 22.77
C GLY A 359 -8.08 -12.16 24.29
N ALA A 360 -7.48 -13.06 25.05
CA ALA A 360 -7.50 -13.00 26.52
C ALA A 360 -6.52 -11.94 27.10
N LYS A 361 -5.65 -11.37 26.27
CA LYS A 361 -4.68 -10.32 26.63
C LYS A 361 -4.94 -9.01 25.89
N ALA A 362 -4.21 -7.95 26.26
CA ALA A 362 -4.39 -6.65 25.64
C ALA A 362 -4.02 -6.70 24.14
N PRO A 363 -4.82 -6.09 23.27
CA PRO A 363 -4.46 -5.97 21.86
C PRO A 363 -3.39 -4.89 21.66
N ASN A 364 -2.75 -4.87 20.49
CA ASN A 364 -1.91 -3.76 20.07
C ASN A 364 -2.72 -2.49 19.72
N ALA A 365 -2.04 -1.42 19.34
CA ALA A 365 -2.65 -0.11 19.06
C ALA A 365 -3.71 -0.14 17.94
N TRP A 366 -3.66 -1.13 17.05
CA TRP A 366 -4.64 -1.30 15.98
C TRP A 366 -5.78 -2.27 16.36
N GLY A 367 -5.70 -2.89 17.53
CA GLY A 367 -6.72 -3.79 18.05
C GLY A 367 -6.53 -5.26 17.68
N PHE A 368 -5.36 -5.64 17.20
CA PHE A 368 -4.99 -7.04 16.98
C PHE A 368 -4.54 -7.69 18.29
N TYR A 369 -5.07 -8.87 18.56
CA TYR A 369 -4.72 -9.67 19.71
C TYR A 369 -3.75 -10.78 19.30
N ASP A 370 -2.92 -11.23 20.24
CA ASP A 370 -2.10 -12.44 20.11
C ASP A 370 -1.19 -12.46 18.86
N LEU A 371 -0.78 -11.29 18.35
CA LEU A 371 0.27 -11.25 17.32
C LEU A 371 1.64 -11.59 17.92
N LEU A 372 1.82 -11.49 19.23
CA LEU A 372 3.01 -12.00 19.91
C LEU A 372 2.58 -13.07 20.91
N GLY A 373 3.23 -14.23 20.86
CA GLY A 373 2.92 -15.38 21.70
C GLY A 373 1.69 -16.17 21.27
N ASN A 374 1.17 -16.97 22.19
CA ASN A 374 0.13 -17.98 21.98
C ASN A 374 0.54 -19.04 20.95
N VAL A 375 0.32 -18.87 19.65
CA VAL A 375 0.85 -19.80 18.64
C VAL A 375 1.64 -19.10 17.54
N TRP A 376 2.65 -19.79 17.03
CA TRP A 376 3.32 -19.38 15.80
C TRP A 376 2.33 -19.35 14.64
N GLU A 377 2.32 -18.27 13.87
CA GLU A 377 1.37 -18.10 12.77
C GLU A 377 2.04 -18.35 11.42
N TRP A 378 1.51 -19.30 10.64
CA TRP A 378 1.94 -19.51 9.25
C TRP A 378 1.70 -18.27 8.39
N THR A 379 2.68 -17.91 7.56
CA THR A 379 2.54 -16.90 6.50
C THR A 379 2.65 -17.56 5.12
N SER A 380 2.27 -16.85 4.05
CA SER A 380 2.43 -17.33 2.67
C SER A 380 3.90 -17.34 2.20
N SER A 381 4.75 -16.53 2.82
CA SER A 381 6.11 -16.26 2.36
C SER A 381 7.03 -17.48 2.52
N LEU A 382 7.76 -17.80 1.46
CA LEU A 382 8.96 -18.63 1.53
C LEU A 382 10.02 -17.96 2.41
N PHE A 383 10.77 -18.76 3.15
CA PHE A 383 11.92 -18.29 3.91
C PHE A 383 13.08 -17.95 2.97
N GLN A 384 13.10 -16.69 2.54
CA GLN A 384 14.12 -16.10 1.67
C GLN A 384 14.99 -15.09 2.44
N PRO A 385 16.21 -14.77 1.94
CA PRO A 385 17.02 -13.70 2.49
C PRO A 385 16.30 -12.35 2.49
N TYR A 386 16.68 -11.48 3.44
CA TYR A 386 16.28 -10.08 3.46
C TYR A 386 17.26 -9.23 2.63
N PRO A 387 16.83 -8.06 2.10
CA PRO A 387 15.54 -7.40 2.30
C PRO A 387 14.35 -8.16 1.64
N TYR A 388 13.15 -7.93 2.17
CA TYR A 388 11.91 -8.50 1.63
C TYR A 388 11.62 -7.91 0.24
N ASP A 389 11.39 -8.79 -0.74
CA ASP A 389 10.97 -8.42 -2.09
C ASP A 389 9.67 -9.16 -2.42
N ALA A 390 8.58 -8.42 -2.63
CA ALA A 390 7.29 -8.99 -3.00
C ALA A 390 7.29 -9.61 -4.42
N ALA A 391 8.27 -9.27 -5.27
CA ALA A 391 8.35 -9.70 -6.66
C ALA A 391 9.23 -10.93 -6.89
N ASP A 392 9.92 -11.45 -5.86
CA ASP A 392 10.84 -12.58 -6.00
C ASP A 392 10.15 -13.97 -6.03
N GLY A 393 8.81 -13.97 -6.00
CA GLY A 393 8.00 -15.19 -6.03
C GLY A 393 7.86 -15.89 -4.68
N ARG A 394 8.34 -15.30 -3.57
CA ARG A 394 8.23 -15.90 -2.22
C ARG A 394 6.80 -16.19 -1.78
N GLU A 395 5.81 -15.52 -2.35
CA GLU A 395 4.39 -15.73 -2.02
C GLU A 395 3.72 -16.84 -2.84
N SER A 396 4.47 -17.56 -3.69
CA SER A 396 3.93 -18.68 -4.47
C SER A 396 3.44 -19.80 -3.55
N PRO A 397 2.14 -20.17 -3.57
CA PRO A 397 1.59 -21.19 -2.66
C PRO A 397 2.03 -22.62 -3.01
N ASP A 398 2.42 -22.86 -4.27
CA ASP A 398 2.75 -24.20 -4.78
C ASP A 398 4.23 -24.59 -4.57
N ASP A 399 5.06 -23.66 -4.11
CA ASP A 399 6.47 -23.93 -3.84
C ASP A 399 6.64 -24.85 -2.61
N GLY A 400 7.59 -25.81 -2.70
CA GLY A 400 7.86 -26.79 -1.64
C GLY A 400 8.86 -26.32 -0.57
N GLY A 401 9.39 -25.11 -0.69
CA GLY A 401 10.35 -24.52 0.23
C GLY A 401 9.76 -24.25 1.63
N GLN A 402 10.65 -23.98 2.58
CA GLN A 402 10.22 -23.64 3.94
C GLN A 402 9.40 -22.35 3.94
N ARG A 403 8.33 -22.32 4.73
CA ARG A 403 7.47 -21.15 4.91
C ARG A 403 7.78 -20.47 6.23
N VAL A 404 7.68 -19.16 6.23
CA VAL A 404 7.90 -18.34 7.41
C VAL A 404 6.76 -18.56 8.40
N LEU A 405 7.11 -18.63 9.68
CA LEU A 405 6.21 -18.44 10.81
C LEU A 405 6.63 -17.21 11.60
N ARG A 406 5.65 -16.52 12.17
CA ARG A 406 5.84 -15.29 12.94
C ARG A 406 5.20 -15.36 14.33
N GLY A 407 5.63 -14.47 15.22
CA GLY A 407 4.96 -14.16 16.48
C GLY A 407 5.48 -14.85 17.74
N GLY A 408 6.12 -16.01 17.61
CA GLY A 408 6.44 -16.82 18.79
C GLY A 408 5.23 -17.59 19.31
N GLY A 409 5.45 -18.55 20.22
CA GLY A 409 4.39 -19.34 20.81
C GLY A 409 4.42 -19.39 22.33
N PHE A 410 3.40 -20.02 22.90
CA PHE A 410 3.18 -20.18 24.34
C PHE A 410 4.34 -20.86 25.09
N ALA A 411 5.26 -21.53 24.39
CA ALA A 411 6.39 -22.22 25.00
C ALA A 411 7.72 -21.49 24.82
N ASP A 412 7.73 -20.40 24.07
CA ASP A 412 8.92 -19.62 23.78
C ASP A 412 9.20 -18.59 24.89
N PRO A 413 10.48 -18.37 25.24
CA PRO A 413 10.86 -17.31 26.16
C PRO A 413 10.60 -15.92 25.56
N ALA A 414 10.43 -14.92 26.42
CA ALA A 414 10.12 -13.53 26.03
C ALA A 414 10.99 -12.96 24.90
N PHE A 415 12.30 -13.23 24.90
CA PHE A 415 13.22 -12.69 23.88
C PHE A 415 12.99 -13.24 22.46
N LEU A 416 12.17 -14.28 22.29
CA LEU A 416 11.74 -14.75 20.97
C LEU A 416 10.46 -14.07 20.48
N LEU A 417 9.80 -13.27 21.32
CA LEU A 417 8.59 -12.52 20.98
C LEU A 417 8.94 -11.15 20.39
N ASP A 418 9.43 -11.15 19.17
CA ASP A 418 9.79 -9.94 18.43
C ASP A 418 9.05 -9.94 17.08
N PRO A 419 8.39 -8.82 16.68
CA PRO A 419 7.69 -8.72 15.40
C PRO A 419 8.55 -9.08 14.17
N ALA A 420 9.85 -8.77 14.22
CA ALA A 420 10.80 -9.04 13.14
C ALA A 420 11.38 -10.44 13.19
N LEU A 421 11.17 -11.21 14.26
CA LEU A 421 11.75 -12.54 14.38
C LEU A 421 11.05 -13.52 13.44
N ARG A 422 11.88 -14.28 12.71
CA ARG A 422 11.43 -15.23 11.69
C ARG A 422 11.76 -16.64 12.16
N HIS A 423 10.76 -17.50 12.16
CA HIS A 423 10.98 -18.94 12.15
C HIS A 423 10.56 -19.51 10.80
N ALA A 424 10.97 -20.73 10.47
CA ALA A 424 10.59 -21.33 9.20
C ALA A 424 10.49 -22.83 9.30
N GLU A 425 9.45 -23.38 8.66
CA GLU A 425 9.28 -24.82 8.58
C GLU A 425 8.80 -25.32 7.22
N ARG A 426 9.05 -26.61 6.96
CA ARG A 426 8.54 -27.26 5.76
C ARG A 426 7.02 -27.30 5.75
N PRO A 427 6.38 -27.14 4.58
CA PRO A 427 4.94 -26.94 4.49
C PRO A 427 4.10 -28.16 4.89
N GLU A 428 4.69 -29.36 4.97
CA GLU A 428 4.04 -30.58 5.43
C GLU A 428 4.14 -30.81 6.94
N ARG A 429 5.01 -30.07 7.64
CA ARG A 429 5.24 -30.30 9.06
C ARG A 429 4.12 -29.70 9.89
N ARG A 430 3.74 -30.45 10.92
CA ARG A 430 2.79 -30.03 11.95
C ARG A 430 3.54 -29.94 13.27
N TYR A 431 3.34 -28.84 13.97
CA TYR A 431 3.80 -28.68 15.34
C TYR A 431 2.68 -28.16 16.20
N ARG A 432 2.71 -28.61 17.45
CA ARG A 432 1.70 -28.37 18.49
C ARG A 432 1.67 -26.93 19.04
N TRP A 433 2.32 -26.03 18.32
CA TRP A 433 2.40 -24.60 18.58
C TRP A 433 2.32 -23.78 17.28
N ASN A 434 2.11 -24.43 16.12
CA ASN A 434 1.89 -23.74 14.85
C ASN A 434 0.38 -23.68 14.60
N GLY A 435 -0.14 -22.46 14.48
CA GLY A 435 -1.50 -22.14 14.09
C GLY A 435 -1.53 -21.21 12.87
N LEU A 436 -2.58 -20.40 12.78
CA LEU A 436 -2.76 -19.47 11.67
C LEU A 436 -3.66 -18.30 12.03
N ARG A 437 -3.46 -17.21 11.30
CA ARG A 437 -4.35 -16.06 11.24
C ARG A 437 -4.83 -15.85 9.81
N LEU A 438 -6.08 -15.39 9.69
CA LEU A 438 -6.73 -15.16 8.42
C LEU A 438 -6.34 -13.80 7.84
N ALA A 439 -5.94 -13.74 6.58
CA ALA A 439 -5.86 -12.50 5.81
C ALA A 439 -6.87 -12.53 4.66
N ARG A 440 -7.27 -11.35 4.18
CA ARG A 440 -8.14 -11.20 3.02
C ARG A 440 -7.72 -10.01 2.17
N THR A 441 -7.50 -10.28 0.88
CA THR A 441 -7.25 -9.23 -0.12
C THR A 441 -8.51 -8.38 -0.32
N VAL A 442 -8.35 -7.06 -0.38
CA VAL A 442 -9.43 -6.13 -0.72
C VAL A 442 -9.42 -5.81 -2.23
N PRO A 443 -10.59 -5.62 -2.87
CA PRO A 443 -10.68 -5.27 -4.29
C PRO A 443 -10.17 -3.86 -4.61
#